data_AF-A0A4R0U2Z7-F1
#
_entry.id   AF-A0A4R0U2Z7-F1
#
_cell.length_a   1.000
_cell.length_b   1.000
_cell.length_c   1.000
_cell.angle_alpha   90.00
_cell.angle_beta   90.00
_cell.angle_gamma   90.00
#
_symmetry.space_group_name_H-M   'P 1'
#
loop_
_entity.id
_entity.type
_entity.pdbx_description
1 polymer ?
#
loop_
_entity_poly.entity_id
_entity_poly.type
_entity_poly.pdbx_seq_one_letter_code
_entity_poly.pdbx_strand_id
1 'polypeptide(L)'
;MSNRIVKLPSVESFGHLTPDKWLLLKTLEESAEMVEAGKRLVKGDSTARRDLMAKWADVLQTLVNVATAFDITDEELAQAMDDCLVHNQERGRL
;
A
#
# COMPACT_ATOMS: atom_id res chain seq x y z
N MET A 1 8.02 -19.95 -6.77
CA MET A 1 7.20 -19.86 -5.53
C MET A 1 5.75 -19.67 -5.96
N SER A 2 4.76 -20.20 -5.23
CA SER A 2 3.35 -20.00 -5.59
C SER A 2 2.90 -18.62 -5.11
N ASN A 3 2.17 -17.88 -5.96
CA ASN A 3 1.57 -16.61 -5.58
C ASN A 3 0.48 -16.85 -4.54
N ARG A 4 0.55 -16.14 -3.41
CA ARG A 4 -0.46 -16.21 -2.34
C ARG A 4 -1.35 -14.98 -2.40
N ILE A 5 -2.67 -15.19 -2.47
CA ILE A 5 -3.65 -14.10 -2.29
C ILE A 5 -3.69 -13.71 -0.80
N VAL A 6 -3.58 -12.42 -0.51
CA VAL A 6 -3.74 -11.85 0.83
C VAL A 6 -5.06 -11.10 0.88
N LYS A 7 -5.98 -11.52 1.75
CA LYS A 7 -7.23 -10.81 2.01
C LYS A 7 -6.99 -9.76 3.10
N LEU A 8 -7.30 -8.52 2.80
CA LEU A 8 -7.18 -7.41 3.74
C LEU A 8 -8.51 -7.23 4.49
N PRO A 9 -8.48 -6.72 5.73
CA PRO A 9 -9.71 -6.27 6.38
C PRO A 9 -10.31 -5.10 5.59
N SER A 10 -11.60 -4.81 5.82
CA SER A 10 -12.19 -3.55 5.34
C SER A 10 -11.41 -2.36 5.91
N VAL A 11 -11.09 -1.40 5.05
CA VAL A 11 -10.38 -0.17 5.41
C VAL A 11 -11.27 1.00 5.04
N GLU A 12 -11.46 1.93 5.98
CA GLU A 12 -12.30 3.11 5.81
C GLU A 12 -11.42 4.31 5.44
N SER A 13 -11.82 5.13 4.47
CA SER A 13 -11.16 6.41 4.18
C SER A 13 -11.50 7.45 5.25
N PHE A 14 -10.54 8.28 5.65
CA PHE A 14 -10.79 9.38 6.58
C PHE A 14 -9.75 10.50 6.49
N GLY A 15 -10.08 11.65 7.09
CA GLY A 15 -9.17 12.79 7.18
C GLY A 15 -9.22 13.68 5.95
N HIS A 16 -8.05 14.04 5.40
CA HIS A 16 -7.95 14.91 4.23
C HIS A 16 -8.18 14.11 2.95
N LEU A 17 -9.34 14.30 2.33
CA LEU A 17 -9.80 13.60 1.12
C LEU A 17 -9.89 14.54 -0.10
N THR A 18 -8.99 15.52 -0.18
CA THR A 18 -8.91 16.40 -1.35
C THR A 18 -7.98 15.77 -2.40
N PRO A 19 -8.37 15.72 -3.69
CA PRO A 19 -7.52 15.20 -4.75
C PRO A 19 -6.42 16.20 -5.09
N ASP A 20 -5.40 16.25 -4.24
CA ASP A 20 -4.29 17.18 -4.36
C ASP A 20 -2.92 16.51 -4.24
N LYS A 21 -1.89 17.32 -4.49
CA LYS A 21 -0.51 16.88 -4.37
C LYS A 21 -0.15 16.44 -2.96
N TRP A 22 -0.73 17.07 -1.93
CA TRP A 22 -0.42 16.76 -0.54
C TRP A 22 -0.81 15.31 -0.21
N LEU A 23 -2.00 14.89 -0.64
CA LEU A 23 -2.50 13.54 -0.40
C LEU A 23 -1.61 12.48 -1.07
N LEU A 24 -1.19 12.72 -2.31
CA LEU A 24 -0.27 11.82 -3.02
C LEU A 24 1.11 11.75 -2.34
N LEU A 25 1.63 12.88 -1.86
CA LEU A 25 2.90 12.92 -1.12
C LEU A 25 2.82 12.17 0.21
N LYS A 26 1.65 12.14 0.86
CA LYS A 26 1.48 11.39 2.12
C LYS A 26 1.66 9.88 1.92
N THR A 27 1.25 9.35 0.76
CA THR A 27 1.52 7.93 0.41
C THR A 27 3.03 7.64 0.35
N LEU A 28 3.83 8.56 -0.19
CA LEU A 28 5.29 8.42 -0.25
C LEU A 28 5.92 8.48 1.15
N GLU A 29 5.45 9.40 2.00
CA GLU A 29 5.91 9.56 3.38
C GLU A 29 5.69 8.27 4.19
N GLU A 30 4.46 7.74 4.21
CA GLU A 30 4.15 6.51 4.95
C GLU A 30 4.90 5.29 4.38
N SER A 31 5.10 5.25 3.07
CA SER A 31 5.91 4.21 2.43
C SER A 31 7.37 4.27 2.89
N ALA A 32 7.93 5.48 3.04
CA ALA A 32 9.28 5.66 3.56
C ALA A 32 9.40 5.21 5.03
N GLU A 33 8.42 5.55 5.87
CA GLU A 33 8.38 5.11 7.26
C GLU A 33 8.27 3.58 7.38
N MET A 34 7.45 2.95 6.54
CA MET A 34 7.34 1.49 6.47
C MET A 34 8.68 0.85 6.10
N VAL A 35 9.43 1.44 5.16
CA VAL A 35 10.77 0.96 4.79
C VAL A 35 11.74 1.04 5.98
N GLU A 36 11.74 2.13 6.75
CA GLU A 36 12.60 2.25 7.93
C GLU A 36 12.25 1.22 9.02
N ALA A 37 10.96 0.98 9.27
CA ALA A 37 10.51 -0.09 10.15
C ALA A 37 10.95 -1.49 9.63
N GLY A 38 10.83 -1.73 8.33
CA GLY A 38 11.27 -2.97 7.69
C GLY A 38 12.77 -3.20 7.79
N LYS A 39 13.59 -2.16 7.60
CA LYS A 39 15.06 -2.24 7.78
C LYS A 39 15.44 -2.67 9.19
N ARG A 40 14.76 -2.14 10.22
CA ARG A 40 14.98 -2.56 11.62
C ARG A 40 14.65 -4.04 11.81
N LEU A 41 13.51 -4.49 11.28
CA LEU A 41 13.10 -5.89 11.37
C LEU A 41 14.13 -6.82 10.70
N VAL A 42 14.61 -6.49 9.50
CA VAL A 42 15.62 -7.29 8.77
C VAL A 42 16.96 -7.34 9.52
N LYS A 43 17.28 -6.31 10.32
CA LYS A 43 18.46 -6.29 11.20
C LYS A 43 18.29 -7.07 12.51
N GLY A 44 17.15 -7.74 12.70
CA GLY A 44 16.89 -8.60 13.87
C GLY A 44 16.27 -7.88 15.07
N ASP A 45 15.77 -6.65 14.91
CA ASP A 45 15.01 -5.98 15.96
C ASP A 45 13.64 -6.67 16.16
N SER A 46 13.51 -7.42 17.26
CA SER A 46 12.30 -8.19 17.59
C SER A 46 11.07 -7.31 17.86
N THR A 47 11.27 -6.03 18.17
CA THR A 47 10.19 -5.07 18.41
C THR A 47 9.66 -4.46 17.11
N ALA A 48 10.48 -4.41 16.06
CA ALA A 48 10.17 -3.75 14.79
C ALA A 48 9.02 -4.41 14.01
N ARG A 49 8.63 -5.65 14.33
CA ARG A 49 7.48 -6.30 13.68
C ARG A 49 6.19 -5.53 13.92
N ARG A 50 5.98 -5.03 15.15
CA ARG A 50 4.79 -4.24 15.48
C ARG A 50 4.81 -2.90 14.74
N ASP A 51 5.96 -2.23 14.74
CA ASP A 51 6.15 -0.96 14.04
C ASP A 51 5.92 -1.10 12.54
N LEU A 52 6.44 -2.17 11.92
CA LEU A 52 6.21 -2.46 10.51
C LEU A 52 4.72 -2.65 10.21
N MET A 53 3.97 -3.35 11.07
CA MET A 53 2.52 -3.53 10.87
C MET A 53 1.75 -2.21 11.03
N ALA A 54 2.15 -1.35 11.95
CA ALA A 54 1.56 -0.02 12.07
C ALA A 54 1.81 0.81 10.80
N LYS A 55 3.05 0.87 10.31
CA LYS A 55 3.39 1.62 9.10
C LYS A 55 2.82 1.04 7.82
N TRP A 56 2.64 -0.28 7.78
CA TRP A 56 1.92 -0.92 6.70
C TRP A 56 0.44 -0.53 6.66
N ALA A 57 -0.20 -0.39 7.83
CA ALA A 57 -1.57 0.11 7.92
C ALA A 57 -1.67 1.60 7.52
N ASP A 58 -0.68 2.42 7.90
CA ASP A 58 -0.62 3.84 7.49
C ASP A 58 -0.53 3.96 5.95
N VAL A 59 0.28 3.12 5.29
CA VAL A 59 0.34 3.05 3.81
C VAL A 59 -1.01 2.68 3.21
N LEU A 60 -1.64 1.60 3.69
CA LEU A 60 -2.97 1.23 3.21
C LEU A 60 -3.97 2.38 3.35
N GLN A 61 -3.95 3.08 4.48
CA GLN A 61 -4.85 4.18 4.72
C GLN A 61 -4.67 5.30 3.69
N THR A 62 -3.42 5.64 3.37
CA THR A 62 -3.15 6.65 2.33
C THR A 62 -3.63 6.22 0.94
N LEU A 63 -3.49 4.94 0.59
CA LEU A 63 -3.98 4.41 -0.69
C LEU A 63 -5.51 4.47 -0.78
N VAL A 64 -6.22 4.10 0.29
CA VAL A 64 -7.69 4.18 0.33
C VAL A 64 -8.17 5.63 0.31
N ASN A 65 -7.48 6.54 1.01
CA ASN A 65 -7.79 7.97 0.93
C ASN A 65 -7.58 8.52 -0.50
N VAL A 66 -6.53 8.08 -1.20
CA VAL A 66 -6.32 8.43 -2.62
C VAL A 66 -7.46 7.87 -3.47
N ALA A 67 -7.83 6.61 -3.31
CA ALA A 67 -8.94 6.02 -4.05
C ALA A 67 -10.23 6.82 -3.85
N THR A 68 -10.59 7.16 -2.61
CA THR A 68 -11.77 7.96 -2.31
C THR A 68 -11.68 9.39 -2.86
N ALA A 69 -10.54 10.07 -2.70
CA ALA A 69 -10.39 11.46 -3.13
C ALA A 69 -10.44 11.61 -4.67
N PHE A 70 -9.99 10.60 -5.40
CA PHE A 70 -9.95 10.56 -6.87
C PHE A 70 -11.11 9.78 -7.48
N ASP A 71 -12.10 9.35 -6.69
CA ASP A 71 -13.28 8.57 -7.13
C ASP A 71 -12.90 7.28 -7.88
N ILE A 72 -11.82 6.62 -7.42
CA ILE A 72 -11.36 5.35 -7.98
C ILE A 72 -12.22 4.23 -7.40
N THR A 73 -12.84 3.44 -8.28
CA THR A 73 -13.72 2.34 -7.91
C THR A 73 -12.98 1.04 -7.61
N ASP A 74 -13.62 0.14 -6.87
CA ASP A 74 -13.11 -1.22 -6.62
C ASP A 74 -12.90 -2.00 -7.93
N GLU A 75 -13.75 -1.77 -8.93
CA GLU A 75 -13.69 -2.40 -10.25
C GLU A 75 -12.47 -1.95 -11.05
N GLU A 76 -12.19 -0.64 -11.07
CA GLU A 76 -10.98 -0.08 -11.70
C GLU A 76 -9.71 -0.55 -10.98
N LEU A 77 -9.70 -0.61 -9.66
CA LEU A 77 -8.58 -1.14 -8.89
C LEU A 77 -8.34 -2.63 -9.18
N ALA A 78 -9.40 -3.43 -9.23
CA ALA A 78 -9.29 -4.86 -9.56
C ALA A 78 -8.70 -5.06 -10.96
N GLN A 79 -9.20 -4.33 -11.96
CA GLN A 79 -8.67 -4.39 -13.32
C GLN A 79 -7.21 -3.94 -13.39
N ALA A 80 -6.84 -2.86 -12.71
CA ALA A 80 -5.46 -2.37 -12.68
C ALA A 80 -4.48 -3.39 -12.04
N MET A 81 -4.95 -4.17 -11.06
CA MET A 81 -4.16 -5.24 -10.44
C MET A 81 -3.96 -6.44 -11.38
N ASP A 82 -4.98 -6.80 -12.15
CA ASP A 82 -4.87 -7.84 -13.20
C ASP A 82 -3.90 -7.41 -14.31
N ASP A 83 -4.01 -6.18 -14.79
CA ASP A 83 -3.10 -5.60 -15.78
C ASP A 83 -1.66 -5.54 -15.26
N CYS A 84 -1.47 -5.19 -13.98
CA CYS A 84 -0.17 -5.17 -13.33
C CYS A 84 0.48 -6.57 -13.29
N LEU A 85 -0.32 -7.62 -13.07
CA LEU A 85 0.17 -9.00 -13.11
C LEU A 85 0.65 -9.36 -14.51
N VAL A 86 -0.15 -9.09 -15.55
CA VAL A 86 0.21 -9.35 -16.96
C VAL A 86 1.49 -8.61 -17.34
N HIS A 87 1.59 -7.31 -17.05
CA HIS A 87 2.79 -6.53 -17.35
C HIS A 87 4.05 -7.05 -16.65
N ASN A 88 3.95 -7.58 -15.43
CA ASN A 88 5.11 -8.15 -14.73
C ASN A 88 5.52 -9.52 -15.31
N GLN A 89 4.57 -10.30 -15.85
CA GLN A 89 4.88 -11.54 -16.58
C GLN A 89 5.63 -11.23 -17.88
N GLU A 90 5.15 -10.26 -18.66
CA GLU A 90 5.81 -9.82 -19.90
C GLU A 90 7.22 -9.28 -19.67
N ARG A 91 7.46 -8.66 -18.51
CA ARG A 91 8.77 -8.15 -18.08
C ARG A 91 9.68 -9.21 -17.46
N GLY A 92 9.24 -10.47 -17.34
CA GLY A 92 10.02 -11.55 -16.74
C GLY A 92 10.35 -11.34 -15.25
N ARG A 93 9.48 -10.65 -14.50
CA ARG A 93 9.66 -10.34 -13.06
C ARG A 93 8.95 -11.32 -12.14
N LEU A 94 8.33 -12.37 -12.70
CA LEU A 94 7.54 -13.40 -12.01
C LEU A 94 8.05 -14.80 -12.36
#